data_AF-A0A821JZW8-F1
#
_entry.id   AF-A0A821JZW8-F1
#
_cell.length_a   1.000
_cell.length_b   1.000
_cell.length_c   1.000
_cell.angle_alpha   90.00
_cell.angle_beta   90.00
_cell.angle_gamma   90.00
#
_symmetry.space_group_name_H-M   'P 1'
#
loop_
_entity.id
_entity.type
_entity.pdbx_description
1 polymer ?
#
loop_
_entity_poly.entity_id
_entity_poly.type
_entity_poly.pdbx_seq_one_letter_code
_entity_poly.pdbx_strand_id
1 'polypeptide(L)'
;MKLVGEIVQIYPSRCRPIHLIGISTWGCIAGVQQLDGHGENVSYHKPASEGKGVAPLEPNHTEFIFIDDGSDRKYGREISFRARLEKAISGDFFASLSKVAPKMTRPSLTPTPTSRPEPSDPIPVVLLVVEGGPNTVRTVHEAVVENSIPAVFLEGTGRCCDLFAKAFNLYNEYRQEFGLTKENPQ
;
A
#
# COMPACT_ATOMS: atom_id res chain seq x y z
N MET A 1 8.00 5.53 -6.54
CA MET A 1 6.73 6.28 -6.43
C MET A 1 6.48 7.24 -7.61
N LYS A 2 7.50 7.68 -8.36
CA LYS A 2 7.37 8.59 -9.51
C LYS A 2 6.23 8.24 -10.49
N LEU A 3 6.20 7.01 -11.02
CA LEU A 3 5.20 6.60 -12.02
C LEU A 3 3.75 6.74 -11.53
N VAL A 4 3.51 6.48 -10.23
CA VAL A 4 2.18 6.60 -9.61
C VAL A 4 1.78 8.07 -9.46
N GLY A 5 2.74 8.96 -9.18
CA GLY A 5 2.47 10.40 -9.17
C GLY A 5 2.12 10.94 -10.56
N GLU A 6 2.92 10.56 -11.57
CA GLU A 6 2.72 11.01 -12.96
C GLU A 6 1.40 10.50 -13.55
N ILE A 7 0.99 9.25 -13.25
CA ILE A 7 -0.27 8.71 -13.78
C ILE A 7 -1.50 9.45 -13.23
N VAL A 8 -1.43 9.95 -11.99
CA VAL A 8 -2.54 10.71 -11.40
C VAL A 8 -2.69 12.08 -12.04
N GLN A 9 -1.61 12.70 -12.53
CA GLN A 9 -1.69 13.97 -13.25
C GLN A 9 -2.44 13.85 -14.59
N ILE A 10 -2.34 12.72 -15.27
CA ILE A 10 -3.04 12.48 -16.55
C ILE A 10 -4.46 11.93 -16.34
N TYR A 11 -4.84 11.61 -15.10
CA TYR A 11 -6.17 11.10 -14.79
C TYR A 11 -7.21 12.21 -14.93
N PRO A 12 -8.31 12.03 -15.69
CA PRO A 12 -9.26 13.09 -15.96
C PRO A 12 -9.89 13.64 -14.67
N SER A 13 -9.81 14.96 -14.47
CA SER A 13 -10.30 15.67 -13.27
C SER A 13 -11.81 15.57 -13.00
N ARG A 14 -12.56 14.86 -13.87
CA ARG A 14 -14.02 14.65 -13.77
C ARG A 14 -14.39 13.44 -12.92
N CYS A 15 -13.43 12.57 -12.63
CA CYS A 15 -13.55 11.45 -11.73
C CYS A 15 -13.02 11.89 -10.36
N ARG A 16 -13.64 11.40 -9.27
CA ARG A 16 -13.40 11.83 -7.88
C ARG A 16 -11.91 12.02 -7.52
N PRO A 17 -11.58 12.90 -6.56
CA PRO A 17 -10.20 13.09 -6.12
C PRO A 17 -9.56 11.75 -5.73
N ILE A 18 -8.35 11.51 -6.23
CA ILE A 18 -7.54 10.33 -5.90
C ILE A 18 -6.64 10.72 -4.73
N HIS A 19 -6.73 9.97 -3.63
CA HIS A 19 -5.81 10.10 -2.50
C HIS A 19 -4.61 9.19 -2.72
N LEU A 20 -3.41 9.78 -2.74
CA LEU A 20 -2.13 9.11 -2.84
C LEU A 20 -1.31 9.32 -1.57
N ILE A 21 -1.22 8.28 -0.75
CA ILE A 21 -0.45 8.31 0.51
C ILE A 21 0.94 7.72 0.28
N GLY A 22 1.98 8.55 0.41
CA GLY A 22 3.37 8.13 0.30
C GLY A 22 3.92 7.67 1.64
N ILE A 23 4.19 6.37 1.80
CA ILE A 23 4.82 5.83 3.01
C ILE A 23 6.32 5.67 2.77
N SER A 24 7.17 6.27 3.60
CA SER A 24 8.63 6.25 3.42
C SER A 24 9.39 6.22 4.75
N THR A 25 10.57 5.61 4.75
CA THR A 25 11.49 5.70 5.89
C THR A 25 12.10 7.09 6.00
N TRP A 26 12.04 7.72 7.18
CA TRP A 26 12.50 9.09 7.44
C TRP A 26 13.95 9.33 7.01
N GLY A 27 14.88 8.48 7.42
CA GLY A 27 16.31 8.58 7.06
C GLY A 27 16.64 8.31 5.59
N CYS A 28 15.65 8.01 4.74
CA CYS A 28 15.83 7.86 3.30
C CYS A 28 15.25 9.04 2.49
N ILE A 29 14.73 10.08 3.14
CA ILE A 29 14.15 11.23 2.46
C ILE A 29 15.25 12.25 2.16
N ALA A 30 15.38 12.62 0.90
CA ALA A 30 16.29 13.69 0.52
C ALA A 30 15.74 15.04 0.97
N GLY A 31 16.55 15.85 1.66
CA GLY A 31 16.19 17.17 2.17
C GLY A 31 15.35 17.12 3.44
N VAL A 32 15.45 16.02 4.20
CA VAL A 32 14.62 15.76 5.38
C VAL A 32 14.71 16.87 6.44
N GLN A 33 15.82 17.61 6.52
CA GLN A 33 15.95 18.73 7.47
C GLN A 33 14.97 19.87 7.17
N GLN A 34 14.47 20.00 5.94
CA GLN A 34 13.45 20.99 5.58
C GLN A 34 12.07 20.65 6.17
N LEU A 35 11.88 19.41 6.63
CA LEU A 35 10.61 18.92 7.15
C LEU A 35 10.47 19.10 8.66
N ASP A 36 11.52 19.54 9.35
CA ASP A 36 11.48 19.84 10.78
C ASP A 36 10.90 21.22 11.04
N GLY A 37 9.57 21.30 11.08
CA GLY A 37 8.81 22.53 11.30
C GLY A 37 8.32 22.74 12.73
N HIS A 38 8.60 21.81 13.66
CA HIS A 38 8.08 21.84 15.03
C HIS A 38 6.58 22.19 15.17
N GLY A 39 5.74 21.70 14.24
CA GLY A 39 4.30 21.95 14.23
C GLY A 39 3.85 23.09 13.31
N GLU A 40 4.77 23.74 12.59
CA GLU A 40 4.47 24.75 11.58
C GLU A 40 4.44 24.18 10.15
N ASN A 41 3.85 24.97 9.25
CA ASN A 41 3.87 24.66 7.82
C ASN A 41 5.28 24.87 7.25
N VAL A 42 5.81 23.84 6.62
CA VAL A 42 7.15 23.86 6.00
C VAL A 42 7.04 23.74 4.49
N SER A 43 7.95 24.42 3.78
CA SER A 43 8.08 24.30 2.33
C SER A 43 9.20 23.34 1.98
N TYR A 44 8.86 22.24 1.34
CA TYR A 44 9.83 21.26 0.85
C TYR A 44 10.26 21.57 -0.58
N HIS A 45 11.57 21.74 -0.79
CA HIS A 45 12.16 21.89 -2.11
C HIS A 45 13.03 20.67 -2.41
N LYS A 46 12.75 20.02 -3.54
CA LYS A 46 13.51 18.86 -4.02
C LYS A 46 15.00 19.22 -4.15
N PRO A 47 15.90 18.58 -3.38
CA PRO A 47 17.33 18.81 -3.49
C PRO A 47 17.88 18.37 -4.85
N ALA A 48 18.93 19.04 -5.34
CA ALA A 48 19.56 18.69 -6.61
C ALA A 48 20.34 17.35 -6.56
N SER A 49 20.95 17.03 -5.41
CA SER A 49 21.65 15.76 -5.16
C SER A 49 21.96 15.58 -3.67
N GLU A 50 21.70 14.39 -3.11
CA GLU A 50 22.03 14.05 -1.70
C GLU A 50 22.75 12.69 -1.53
N GLY A 51 23.38 12.22 -2.59
CA GLY A 51 24.14 10.98 -2.59
C GLY A 51 23.27 9.72 -2.59
N LYS A 52 23.90 8.57 -2.37
CA LYS A 52 23.20 7.27 -2.39
C LYS A 52 22.39 7.06 -1.10
N GLY A 53 21.33 6.28 -1.21
CA GLY A 53 20.53 5.86 -0.04
C GLY A 53 19.39 6.80 0.33
N VAL A 54 19.18 7.88 -0.44
CA VAL A 54 18.07 8.81 -0.25
C VAL A 54 17.31 9.04 -1.55
N ALA A 55 16.04 9.42 -1.43
CA ALA A 55 15.16 9.78 -2.54
C ALA A 55 14.30 11.01 -2.16
N PRO A 56 14.05 11.93 -3.10
CA PRO A 56 13.18 13.06 -2.84
C PRO A 56 11.71 12.64 -2.75
N LEU A 57 10.90 13.46 -2.08
CA LEU A 57 9.44 13.29 -2.07
C LEU A 57 8.86 13.51 -3.47
N GLU A 58 7.75 12.83 -3.76
CA GLU A 58 7.07 12.91 -5.04
C GLU A 58 5.90 13.92 -4.94
N PRO A 59 5.90 15.03 -5.69
CA PRO A 59 5.00 16.16 -5.45
C PRO A 59 3.52 15.91 -5.76
N ASN A 60 3.18 14.80 -6.43
CA ASN A 60 1.80 14.46 -6.78
C ASN A 60 1.11 13.56 -5.74
N HIS A 61 1.81 13.21 -4.66
CA HIS A 61 1.17 12.57 -3.51
C HIS A 61 0.42 13.61 -2.68
N THR A 62 -0.77 13.24 -2.18
CA THR A 62 -1.64 14.11 -1.40
C THR A 62 -1.25 14.12 0.07
N GLU A 63 -0.80 12.97 0.59
CA GLU A 63 -0.37 12.83 1.98
C GLU A 63 0.91 11.98 2.06
N PHE A 64 1.63 12.11 3.17
CA PHE A 64 2.82 11.32 3.47
C PHE A 64 2.78 10.77 4.89
N ILE A 65 3.33 9.57 5.06
CA ILE A 65 3.60 8.97 6.36
C ILE A 65 5.10 8.64 6.41
N PHE A 66 5.80 9.23 7.36
CA PHE A 66 7.23 8.99 7.55
C PHE A 66 7.47 8.07 8.73
N ILE A 67 8.21 6.98 8.48
CA ILE A 67 8.56 5.98 9.48
C ILE A 67 9.97 6.26 9.95
N ASP A 68 10.09 6.70 11.20
CA ASP A 68 11.36 6.91 11.86
C ASP A 68 11.65 5.79 12.85
N ASP A 69 12.84 5.23 12.74
CA ASP A 69 13.40 4.24 13.65
C ASP A 69 14.84 4.57 14.04
N GLY A 70 15.28 5.79 13.75
CA GLY A 70 16.65 6.28 13.96
C GLY A 70 17.68 5.80 12.95
N SER A 71 17.31 4.99 11.95
CA SER A 71 18.25 4.54 10.93
C SER A 71 18.47 5.58 9.84
N ASP A 72 19.73 5.76 9.42
CA ASP A 72 20.10 6.65 8.31
C ASP A 72 20.33 5.86 7.02
N ARG A 73 19.71 6.28 5.92
CA ARG A 73 19.87 5.72 4.56
C ARG A 73 19.62 4.21 4.46
N LYS A 74 18.74 3.66 5.30
CA LYS A 74 18.32 2.25 5.26
C LYS A 74 16.91 2.12 4.73
N TYR A 75 16.79 1.63 3.50
CA TYR A 75 15.49 1.33 2.89
C TYR A 75 14.80 0.14 3.56
N GLY A 76 13.47 0.15 3.52
CA GLY A 76 12.63 -0.99 3.91
C GLY A 76 12.27 -1.03 5.40
N ARG A 77 12.47 0.06 6.14
CA ARG A 77 12.02 0.15 7.54
C ARG A 77 10.51 0.38 7.63
N GLU A 78 9.94 0.92 6.56
CA GLU A 78 8.50 1.11 6.43
C GLU A 78 7.72 -0.18 6.15
N ILE A 79 8.37 -1.27 5.72
CA ILE A 79 7.70 -2.49 5.22
C ILE A 79 6.73 -3.07 6.26
N SER A 80 7.21 -3.31 7.48
CA SER A 80 6.38 -3.92 8.52
C SER A 80 5.33 -2.97 9.08
N PHE A 81 5.56 -1.65 9.02
CA PHE A 81 4.50 -0.69 9.32
C PHE A 81 3.40 -0.76 8.26
N ARG A 82 3.79 -0.75 6.98
CA ARG A 82 2.87 -0.80 5.84
C ARG A 82 1.99 -2.06 5.89
N ALA A 83 2.58 -3.22 6.14
CA ALA A 83 1.86 -4.48 6.29
C ALA A 83 0.78 -4.42 7.40
N ARG A 84 1.13 -3.87 8.57
CA ARG A 84 0.16 -3.69 9.68
C ARG A 84 -0.95 -2.69 9.34
N LEU A 85 -0.61 -1.59 8.67
CA LEU A 85 -1.57 -0.58 8.25
C LEU A 85 -2.57 -1.16 7.25
N GLU A 86 -2.07 -1.83 6.22
CA GLU A 86 -2.90 -2.47 5.19
C GLU A 86 -3.80 -3.55 5.79
N LYS A 87 -3.30 -4.38 6.72
CA LYS A 87 -4.10 -5.36 7.48
C LYS A 87 -5.20 -4.71 8.32
N ALA A 88 -4.89 -3.59 8.97
CA ALA A 88 -5.87 -2.87 9.78
C ALA A 88 -6.98 -2.26 8.91
N ILE A 89 -6.64 -1.78 7.71
CA ILE A 89 -7.61 -1.29 6.73
C ILE A 89 -8.47 -2.45 6.19
N SER A 90 -7.85 -3.59 5.88
CA SER A 90 -8.55 -4.74 5.30
C SER A 90 -9.42 -5.52 6.30
N GLY A 91 -9.16 -5.39 7.59
CA GLY A 91 -9.84 -6.13 8.65
C GLY A 91 -11.06 -5.43 9.27
N ASP A 92 -11.60 -6.09 10.31
CA ASP A 92 -12.79 -5.68 11.08
C ASP A 92 -12.69 -4.29 11.74
N PHE A 93 -11.55 -3.61 11.70
CA PHE A 93 -11.37 -2.29 12.31
C PHE A 93 -12.33 -1.26 11.71
N PHE A 94 -12.45 -1.20 10.38
CA PHE A 94 -13.45 -0.34 9.73
C PHE A 94 -14.88 -0.87 9.90
N ALA A 95 -15.06 -2.20 9.98
CA ALA A 95 -16.34 -2.79 10.34
C ALA A 95 -16.77 -2.52 11.79
N SER A 96 -15.83 -2.11 12.64
CA SER A 96 -16.07 -1.69 14.03
C SER A 96 -16.24 -0.18 14.15
N LEU A 97 -15.50 0.63 13.39
CA LEU A 97 -15.70 2.08 13.33
C LEU A 97 -17.04 2.45 12.67
N SER A 98 -17.51 1.68 11.69
CA SER A 98 -18.86 1.84 11.12
C SER A 98 -19.98 1.62 12.15
N LYS A 99 -19.70 0.94 13.27
CA LYS A 99 -20.63 0.78 14.41
C LYS A 99 -20.64 2.00 15.35
N VAL A 100 -19.60 2.83 15.33
CA VAL A 100 -19.41 3.96 16.27
C VAL A 100 -19.60 5.32 15.58
N ALA A 101 -19.40 5.41 14.26
CA ALA A 101 -19.67 6.64 13.52
C ALA A 101 -21.18 6.95 13.50
N PRO A 102 -21.61 8.20 13.77
CA PRO A 102 -23.00 8.58 13.61
C PRO A 102 -23.35 8.45 12.13
N LYS A 103 -24.39 7.67 11.81
CA LYS A 103 -24.95 7.64 10.46
C LYS A 103 -25.23 9.08 10.05
N MET A 104 -24.53 9.57 9.04
CA MET A 104 -24.97 10.72 8.26
C MET A 104 -26.17 10.25 7.44
N THR A 105 -27.31 10.09 8.11
CA THR A 105 -28.55 9.59 7.54
C THR A 105 -29.07 10.64 6.57
N ARG A 106 -29.15 10.28 5.29
CA ARG A 106 -30.11 10.92 4.37
C ARG A 106 -31.48 10.94 5.05
N PRO A 107 -32.22 12.05 5.06
CA PRO A 107 -33.52 12.12 5.72
C PRO A 107 -34.51 11.25 4.94
N SER A 108 -34.72 10.01 5.39
CA SER A 108 -35.81 9.16 4.93
C SER A 108 -36.91 9.20 5.97
N LEU A 109 -38.03 9.80 5.61
CA LEU A 109 -39.27 9.84 6.37
C LEU A 109 -39.85 8.43 6.46
N THR A 110 -39.54 7.68 7.52
CA THR A 110 -40.38 6.65 8.18
C THR A 110 -39.55 5.92 9.23
N PRO A 111 -39.96 5.88 10.51
CA PRO A 111 -39.26 5.11 11.54
C PRO A 111 -39.82 3.68 11.61
N THR A 112 -39.08 2.70 11.13
CA THR A 112 -39.32 1.27 11.42
C THR A 112 -38.23 0.73 12.35
N PRO A 113 -38.57 0.18 13.53
CA PRO A 113 -37.60 -0.24 14.53
C PRO A 113 -37.25 -1.73 14.40
N THR A 114 -36.70 -2.15 13.27
CA THR A 114 -36.15 -3.52 13.12
C THR A 114 -35.12 -3.56 12.01
N SER A 115 -33.85 -3.36 12.35
CA SER A 115 -32.74 -3.92 11.57
C SER A 115 -31.51 -3.97 12.45
N ARG A 116 -31.03 -5.18 12.74
CA ARG A 116 -29.69 -5.44 13.28
C ARG A 116 -28.68 -4.65 12.43
N PRO A 117 -27.59 -4.08 12.98
CA PRO A 117 -26.55 -3.52 12.14
C PRO A 117 -25.99 -4.65 11.27
N GLU A 118 -26.30 -4.62 9.98
CA GLU A 118 -25.71 -5.51 8.99
C GLU A 118 -24.18 -5.35 9.06
N PRO A 119 -23.41 -6.44 9.13
CA PRO A 119 -21.95 -6.34 9.12
C PRO A 119 -21.53 -5.64 7.83
N SER A 120 -20.84 -4.51 7.95
CA SER A 120 -20.26 -3.85 6.78
C SER A 120 -19.13 -4.72 6.24
N ASP A 121 -19.18 -5.01 4.94
CA ASP A 121 -18.14 -5.78 4.28
C ASP A 121 -16.75 -5.14 4.50
N PRO A 122 -15.70 -5.97 4.67
CA PRO A 122 -14.33 -5.48 4.85
C PRO A 122 -13.86 -4.69 3.63
N ILE A 123 -12.97 -3.73 3.84
CA ILE A 123 -12.39 -2.94 2.74
C ILE A 123 -11.42 -3.85 1.96
N PRO A 124 -11.65 -4.10 0.66
CA PRO A 124 -10.73 -4.92 -0.11
C PRO A 124 -9.40 -4.17 -0.32
N VAL A 125 -8.29 -4.84 -0.02
CA VAL A 125 -6.94 -4.35 -0.26
C VAL A 125 -6.23 -5.29 -1.23
N VAL A 126 -5.49 -4.73 -2.18
CA VAL A 126 -4.70 -5.48 -3.16
C VAL A 126 -3.31 -4.86 -3.27
N LEU A 127 -2.28 -5.70 -3.37
CA LEU A 127 -0.91 -5.26 -3.62
C LEU A 127 -0.61 -5.32 -5.13
N LEU A 128 -0.35 -4.19 -5.77
CA LEU A 128 0.19 -4.14 -7.13
C LEU A 128 1.71 -4.01 -7.09
N VAL A 129 2.42 -4.92 -7.74
CA VAL A 129 3.88 -4.91 -7.81
C VAL A 129 4.32 -4.61 -9.24
N VAL A 130 5.15 -3.57 -9.37
CA VAL A 130 5.80 -3.15 -10.61
C VAL A 130 7.30 -3.16 -10.36
N GLU A 131 8.03 -3.98 -11.12
CA GLU A 131 9.44 -4.28 -10.87
C GLU A 131 9.74 -4.77 -9.43
N GLY A 132 10.73 -4.16 -8.76
CA GLY A 132 11.05 -4.43 -7.37
C GLY A 132 12.53 -4.73 -7.12
N GLY A 133 12.91 -4.70 -5.86
CA GLY A 133 14.22 -5.13 -5.37
C GLY A 133 14.10 -6.20 -4.29
N PRO A 134 15.19 -6.55 -3.60
CA PRO A 134 15.16 -7.58 -2.54
C PRO A 134 14.11 -7.29 -1.44
N ASN A 135 13.97 -6.03 -1.04
CA ASN A 135 12.95 -5.58 -0.08
C ASN A 135 11.50 -5.78 -0.57
N THR A 136 11.28 -5.84 -1.89
CA THR A 136 9.97 -6.12 -2.47
C THR A 136 9.55 -7.57 -2.20
N VAL A 137 10.48 -8.53 -2.20
CA VAL A 137 10.19 -9.93 -1.83
C VAL A 137 9.64 -9.99 -0.41
N ARG A 138 10.27 -9.27 0.52
CA ARG A 138 9.80 -9.16 1.91
C ARG A 138 8.42 -8.52 2.00
N THR A 139 8.20 -7.43 1.25
CA THR A 139 6.89 -6.75 1.21
C THR A 139 5.78 -7.68 0.72
N VAL A 140 6.06 -8.45 -0.33
CA VAL A 140 5.14 -9.46 -0.87
C VAL A 140 4.86 -10.56 0.16
N HIS A 141 5.90 -11.06 0.83
CA HIS A 141 5.74 -12.08 1.86
C HIS A 141 4.82 -11.60 2.99
N GLU A 142 5.09 -10.41 3.55
CA GLU A 142 4.27 -9.84 4.62
C GLU A 142 2.82 -9.57 4.16
N ALA A 143 2.62 -9.13 2.91
CA ALA A 143 1.27 -8.90 2.38
C ALA A 143 0.49 -10.20 2.14
N VAL A 144 1.07 -11.15 1.40
CA VAL A 144 0.37 -12.35 0.92
C VAL A 144 0.29 -13.42 2.00
N VAL A 145 1.40 -13.70 2.69
CA VAL A 145 1.51 -14.83 3.62
C VAL A 145 0.94 -14.45 4.99
N GLU A 146 1.27 -13.26 5.50
CA GLU A 146 0.90 -12.88 6.88
C GLU A 146 -0.45 -12.17 6.98
N ASN A 147 -0.87 -11.49 5.92
CA ASN A 147 -2.07 -10.63 5.91
C ASN A 147 -3.13 -11.05 4.90
N SER A 148 -2.90 -12.13 4.14
CA SER A 148 -3.85 -12.64 3.13
C SER A 148 -4.27 -11.59 2.10
N ILE A 149 -3.41 -10.61 1.81
CA ILE A 149 -3.65 -9.58 0.81
C ILE A 149 -3.24 -10.14 -0.56
N PRO A 150 -4.15 -10.22 -1.55
CA PRO A 150 -3.80 -10.69 -2.88
C PRO A 150 -2.78 -9.74 -3.54
N ALA A 151 -1.81 -10.32 -4.25
CA ALA A 151 -0.80 -9.57 -4.98
C ALA A 151 -0.91 -9.80 -6.49
N VAL A 152 -0.80 -8.72 -7.26
CA VAL A 152 -0.77 -8.69 -8.73
C VAL A 152 0.63 -8.30 -9.17
N PHE A 153 1.27 -9.16 -9.96
CA PHE A 153 2.60 -8.92 -10.51
C PHE A 153 2.50 -8.55 -11.99
N LEU A 154 3.19 -7.50 -12.41
CA LEU A 154 3.29 -7.13 -13.82
C LEU A 154 4.53 -7.77 -14.44
N GLU A 155 4.33 -8.92 -15.10
CA GLU A 155 5.38 -9.59 -15.89
C GLU A 155 5.89 -8.69 -17.02
N GLY A 156 7.21 -8.75 -17.28
CA GLY A 156 7.88 -7.95 -18.30
C GLY A 156 8.32 -6.58 -17.79
N THR A 157 8.02 -6.24 -16.54
CA THR A 157 8.52 -5.00 -15.94
C THR A 157 9.98 -5.14 -15.49
N GLY A 158 10.46 -6.35 -15.22
CA GLY A 158 11.84 -6.60 -14.81
C GLY A 158 12.00 -6.98 -13.33
N ARG A 159 13.24 -7.31 -12.97
CA ARG A 159 13.70 -7.51 -11.58
C ARG A 159 12.82 -8.50 -10.80
N CYS A 160 12.27 -8.10 -9.66
CA CYS A 160 11.51 -8.97 -8.77
C CYS A 160 10.24 -9.54 -9.42
N CYS A 161 9.52 -8.74 -10.21
CA CYS A 161 8.30 -9.17 -10.88
C CYS A 161 8.55 -10.35 -11.84
N ASP A 162 9.57 -10.26 -12.68
CA ASP A 162 9.87 -11.32 -13.65
C ASP A 162 10.36 -12.61 -12.97
N LEU A 163 11.05 -12.48 -11.83
CA LEU A 163 11.41 -13.64 -11.01
C LEU A 163 10.17 -14.34 -10.45
N PHE A 164 9.19 -13.59 -9.92
CA PHE A 164 7.93 -14.16 -9.47
C PHE A 164 7.12 -14.79 -10.60
N ALA A 165 7.04 -14.13 -11.76
CA ALA A 165 6.36 -14.66 -12.94
C ALA A 165 6.98 -15.98 -13.40
N LYS A 166 8.32 -16.02 -13.53
CA LYS A 166 9.05 -17.25 -13.89
C LYS A 166 8.85 -18.36 -12.86
N ALA A 167 8.94 -18.04 -11.57
CA ALA A 167 8.72 -19.02 -10.50
C ALA A 167 7.28 -19.58 -10.54
N PHE A 168 6.29 -18.72 -10.80
CA PHE A 168 4.90 -19.13 -10.95
C PHE A 168 4.69 -20.05 -12.15
N ASN A 169 5.30 -19.74 -13.30
CA ASN A 169 5.22 -20.58 -14.50
C ASN A 169 5.89 -21.95 -14.27
N LEU A 170 7.11 -21.97 -13.73
CA LEU A 170 7.81 -23.22 -13.38
C LEU A 170 7.03 -24.06 -12.36
N TYR A 171 6.43 -23.42 -11.36
CA TYR A 171 5.58 -24.10 -10.39
C TYR A 171 4.36 -24.75 -11.06
N ASN A 172 3.73 -24.06 -12.01
CA ASN A 172 2.58 -24.60 -12.74
C ASN A 172 2.97 -25.73 -13.70
N GLU A 173 4.10 -25.62 -14.38
CA GLU A 173 4.66 -26.69 -15.22
C GLU A 173 4.94 -27.94 -14.38
N TYR A 174 5.68 -27.78 -13.27
CA TYR A 174 5.94 -28.86 -12.33
C TYR A 174 4.64 -29.46 -11.78
N ARG A 175 3.67 -28.62 -11.41
CA ARG A 175 2.37 -29.07 -10.89
C ARG A 175 1.60 -29.90 -11.92
N GLN A 176 1.68 -29.56 -13.21
CA GLN A 176 1.04 -30.31 -14.29
C GLN A 176 1.77 -31.65 -14.55
N GLU A 177 3.10 -31.64 -14.55
CA GLU A 177 3.94 -32.82 -14.78
C GLU A 177 3.77 -33.88 -13.68
N PHE A 178 3.67 -33.46 -12.42
CA PHE A 178 3.60 -34.36 -11.26
C PHE A 178 2.19 -34.55 -10.69
N GLY A 179 1.15 -34.09 -11.39
CA GLY A 179 -0.24 -34.43 -11.07
C GLY A 179 -0.74 -33.96 -9.70
N LEU A 180 -0.16 -32.90 -9.13
CA LEU A 180 -0.59 -32.31 -7.86
C LEU A 180 -1.91 -31.54 -8.06
N THR A 181 -3.03 -32.25 -8.20
CA THR A 181 -4.37 -31.64 -8.17
C THR A 181 -4.66 -31.13 -6.75
N LYS A 182 -5.45 -30.06 -6.63
CA LYS A 182 -5.86 -29.52 -5.32
C LYS A 182 -6.62 -30.62 -4.56
N GLU A 183 -5.98 -31.34 -3.65
CA GLU A 183 -6.72 -31.97 -2.56
C GLU A 183 -7.24 -30.82 -1.69
N ASN A 184 -8.55 -30.62 -1.72
CA ASN A 184 -9.24 -29.76 -0.78
C ASN A 184 -8.88 -30.24 0.64
N PRO A 185 -8.37 -29.40 1.54
CA PRO A 185 -8.42 -29.74 2.95
C PRO A 185 -9.88 -29.86 3.35
N GLN A 186 -10.28 -31.06 3.77
CA GLN A 186 -11.54 -31.33 4.47
C GLN A 186 -11.55 -30.66 5.84
#